data_AF-A0A7C7E7U8-F1
#
_entry.id   AF-A0A7C7E7U8-F1
#
_cell.length_a   1.000
_cell.length_b   1.000
_cell.length_c   1.000
_cell.angle_alpha   90.00
_cell.angle_beta   90.00
_cell.angle_gamma   90.00
#
_symmetry.space_group_name_H-M   'P 1'
#
loop_
_entity.id
_entity.type
_entity.pdbx_description
1 polymer ?
#
loop_
_entity_poly.entity_id
_entity_poly.type
_entity_poly.pdbx_seq_one_letter_code
_entity_poly.pdbx_strand_id
1 'polypeptide(L)'
;MDFDKLKDKLLKDNKKLVENLTVIFLIGLILLIGASALSKPRPSNNNDNKELVLAQKESSSEDYAQKLEKDLKNILSKIEGVGNVEVLITLNSDEEVVAAMDVVESSTTTNEKDSSGGIRETIQTESNNRVVTSQDTSGQNAPIVLKRIMPEIRGVIV
;
A
#
# COMPACT_ATOMS: atom_id res chain seq x y z
N MET A 1 -6.32 20.74 49.35
CA MET A 1 -7.57 21.53 49.37
C MET A 1 -8.69 20.56 49.68
N ASP A 2 -9.42 20.76 50.79
CA ASP A 2 -10.54 19.90 51.17
C ASP A 2 -11.65 20.01 50.13
N PHE A 3 -11.83 18.97 49.31
CA PHE A 3 -12.86 18.91 48.27
C PHE A 3 -14.27 19.03 48.86
N ASP A 4 -14.48 18.54 50.09
CA ASP A 4 -15.78 18.58 50.76
C ASP A 4 -16.21 20.01 51.12
N LYS A 5 -15.26 20.85 51.57
CA LYS A 5 -15.54 22.28 51.85
C LYS A 5 -15.84 23.07 50.57
N LEU A 6 -15.21 22.73 49.46
CA LEU A 6 -15.44 23.36 48.17
C LEU A 6 -16.82 22.96 47.60
N LYS A 7 -17.19 21.69 47.78
CA LYS A 7 -18.47 21.12 47.37
C LYS A 7 -19.63 21.74 48.13
N ASP A 8 -19.51 21.89 49.46
CA ASP A 8 -20.57 22.47 50.27
C ASP A 8 -20.80 23.96 49.99
N LYS A 9 -19.73 24.71 49.69
CA LYS A 9 -19.82 26.14 49.34
C LYS A 9 -20.41 26.38 47.95
N LEU A 10 -20.27 25.41 47.02
CA LEU A 10 -20.81 25.49 45.66
C LEU A 10 -22.23 24.93 45.53
N LEU A 11 -22.54 23.83 46.22
CA LEU A 11 -23.82 23.12 46.07
C LEU A 11 -24.95 23.68 46.94
N LYS A 12 -24.65 24.32 48.06
CA LYS A 12 -25.67 24.63 49.08
C LYS A 12 -26.35 25.98 48.91
N ASP A 13 -25.65 27.01 48.42
CA ASP A 13 -26.19 28.38 48.44
C ASP A 13 -26.77 28.87 47.11
N ASN A 14 -26.50 28.20 45.97
CA ASN A 14 -26.86 28.73 44.66
C ASN A 14 -27.36 27.67 43.67
N LYS A 15 -28.56 27.12 43.91
CA LYS A 15 -29.20 26.10 43.07
C LYS A 15 -29.24 26.46 41.57
N LYS A 16 -29.45 27.75 41.24
CA LYS A 16 -29.43 28.27 39.85
C LYS A 16 -28.03 28.29 39.23
N LEU A 17 -26.98 28.52 40.03
CA LEU A 17 -25.60 28.47 39.52
C LEU A 17 -25.15 27.03 39.28
N VAL A 18 -25.56 26.09 40.13
CA VAL A 18 -25.30 24.66 39.93
C VAL A 18 -26.00 24.17 38.67
N GLU A 19 -27.25 24.59 38.43
CA GLU A 19 -28.00 24.24 37.22
C GLU A 19 -27.37 24.83 35.94
N ASN A 20 -26.92 26.09 35.96
CA ASN A 20 -26.22 26.67 34.81
C ASN A 20 -24.86 26.00 34.56
N LEU A 21 -24.14 25.61 35.62
CA LEU A 21 -22.85 24.93 35.52
C LEU A 21 -23.00 23.52 34.91
N THR A 22 -24.04 22.77 35.30
CA THR A 22 -24.30 21.44 34.72
C THR A 22 -24.70 21.53 33.25
N VAL A 23 -25.45 22.57 32.85
CA VAL A 23 -25.78 22.83 31.44
C VAL A 23 -24.53 23.16 30.62
N ILE A 24 -23.64 24.02 31.12
CA ILE A 24 -22.35 24.35 30.46
C ILE A 24 -21.47 23.10 30.32
N PHE A 25 -21.42 22.26 31.35
CA PHE A 25 -20.67 21.01 31.32
C PHE A 25 -21.20 20.03 30.26
N LEU A 26 -22.52 19.86 30.16
CA LEU A 26 -23.15 19.01 29.14
C LEU A 26 -22.89 19.53 27.72
N ILE A 27 -22.97 20.85 27.49
CA ILE A 27 -22.64 21.47 26.20
C ILE A 27 -21.16 21.23 25.85
N GLY A 28 -20.26 21.38 26.83
CA GLY A 28 -18.83 21.08 26.65
C GLY A 28 -18.57 19.63 26.29
N LEU A 29 -19.29 18.68 26.91
CA LEU A 29 -19.19 17.25 26.60
C LEU A 29 -19.66 16.95 25.16
N ILE A 30 -20.78 17.55 24.74
CA ILE A 30 -21.31 17.40 23.38
C ILE A 30 -20.33 17.98 22.35
N LEU A 31 -19.72 19.14 22.63
CA LEU A 31 -18.70 19.74 21.75
C LEU A 31 -17.43 18.88 21.65
N LEU A 32 -17.01 18.23 22.74
CA LEU A 32 -15.83 17.35 22.74
C LEU A 32 -16.06 16.10 21.87
N ILE A 33 -17.25 15.51 21.95
CA ILE A 33 -17.66 14.37 21.12
C ILE A 33 -17.88 14.80 19.66
N GLY A 34 -18.42 15.99 19.42
CA GLY A 34 -18.56 16.56 18.07
C GLY A 34 -17.22 16.88 17.41
N ALA A 35 -16.24 17.38 18.18
CA ALA A 35 -14.90 17.68 17.69
C ALA A 35 -14.10 16.41 17.37
N SER A 36 -14.31 15.31 18.09
CA SER A 36 -13.68 14.03 17.77
C SER A 36 -14.25 13.41 16.48
N ALA A 37 -15.52 13.67 16.15
CA ALA A 37 -16.12 13.25 14.87
C ALA A 37 -15.59 14.03 13.65
N LEU A 38 -15.08 15.25 13.85
CA LEU A 38 -14.52 16.08 12.77
C LEU A 38 -12.98 16.03 12.68
N SER A 39 -12.32 15.42 13.68
CA SER A 39 -10.88 15.24 13.71
C SER A 39 -10.49 13.94 13.04
N LYS A 40 -10.53 13.90 11.70
CA LYS A 40 -9.72 12.92 10.96
C LYS A 40 -8.25 13.23 11.27
N PRO A 41 -7.43 12.27 11.75
CA PRO A 41 -6.02 12.51 11.94
C PRO A 41 -5.42 12.89 10.58
N ARG A 42 -4.92 14.13 10.46
CA ARG A 42 -4.05 14.51 9.36
C ARG A 42 -2.73 13.75 9.59
N PRO A 43 -2.21 13.00 8.60
CA PRO A 43 -0.87 12.46 8.71
C PRO A 43 0.10 13.64 8.84
N SER A 44 0.79 13.71 9.98
CA SER A 44 1.93 14.57 10.19
C SER A 44 3.04 14.06 9.28
N ASN A 45 3.25 14.74 8.16
CA ASN A 45 4.29 14.42 7.20
C ASN A 45 5.63 14.97 7.71
N ASN A 46 6.25 14.25 8.66
CA ASN A 46 7.69 14.32 8.84
C ASN A 46 8.30 13.47 7.73
N ASN A 47 8.86 14.13 6.72
CA ASN A 47 9.63 13.47 5.69
C ASN A 47 10.86 12.86 6.36
N ASP A 48 10.97 11.53 6.30
CA ASP A 48 12.16 10.82 5.88
C ASP A 48 11.73 9.39 5.52
N ASN A 49 11.90 9.04 4.24
CA ASN A 49 11.53 7.77 3.58
C ASN A 49 10.05 7.61 3.22
N LYS A 50 9.61 8.42 2.24
CA LYS A 50 8.37 8.16 1.50
C LYS A 50 8.64 7.02 0.51
N GLU A 51 8.48 5.80 1.00
CA GLU A 51 8.25 4.63 0.16
C GLU A 51 7.09 4.98 -0.78
N LEU A 52 7.35 4.90 -2.09
CA LEU A 52 6.42 5.23 -3.15
C LEU A 52 5.33 4.15 -3.21
N VAL A 53 4.41 4.17 -2.26
CA VAL A 53 3.19 3.34 -2.34
C VAL A 53 2.27 4.01 -3.34
N LEU A 54 2.26 3.47 -4.55
CA LEU A 54 1.37 3.78 -5.66
C LEU A 54 -0.08 3.56 -5.22
N ALA A 55 -0.74 4.59 -4.69
CA ALA A 55 -2.18 4.58 -4.46
C ALA A 55 -2.97 4.74 -5.77
N GLN A 56 -2.71 3.89 -6.76
CA GLN A 56 -3.54 3.74 -7.96
C GLN A 56 -4.27 2.41 -7.84
N LYS A 57 -5.41 2.40 -7.11
CA LYS A 57 -6.34 1.26 -6.91
C LYS A 57 -5.75 -0.06 -7.42
N GLU A 58 -4.75 -0.55 -6.70
CA GLU A 58 -4.13 -1.83 -7.01
C GLU A 58 -5.25 -2.85 -6.83
N SER A 59 -5.71 -3.45 -7.94
CA SER A 59 -6.43 -4.70 -7.85
C SER A 59 -5.46 -5.65 -7.19
N SER A 60 -5.66 -5.92 -5.91
CA SER A 60 -4.75 -6.76 -5.17
C SER A 60 -4.72 -8.15 -5.80
N SER A 61 -3.63 -8.89 -5.61
CA SER A 61 -3.54 -10.28 -6.04
C SER A 61 -4.70 -11.12 -5.48
N GLU A 62 -5.21 -10.77 -4.29
CA GLU A 62 -6.44 -11.35 -3.74
C GLU A 62 -7.68 -11.07 -4.60
N ASP A 63 -7.89 -9.84 -5.08
CA ASP A 63 -9.02 -9.52 -5.97
C ASP A 63 -8.97 -10.35 -7.26
N TYR A 64 -7.76 -10.55 -7.80
CA TYR A 64 -7.54 -11.39 -8.98
C TYR A 64 -7.86 -12.87 -8.69
N ALA A 65 -7.35 -13.43 -7.60
CA ALA A 65 -7.62 -14.82 -7.19
C ALA A 65 -9.12 -15.04 -6.94
N GLN A 66 -9.78 -14.18 -6.18
CA GLN A 66 -11.21 -14.28 -5.87
C GLN A 66 -12.07 -14.23 -7.13
N LYS A 67 -11.69 -13.41 -8.12
CA LYS A 67 -12.38 -13.37 -9.40
C LYS A 67 -12.27 -14.73 -10.12
N LEU A 68 -11.07 -15.30 -10.18
CA LEU A 68 -10.84 -16.61 -10.82
C LEU A 68 -11.57 -17.74 -10.08
N GLU A 69 -11.54 -17.74 -8.74
CA GLU A 69 -12.26 -18.70 -7.90
C GLU A 69 -13.76 -18.67 -8.16
N LYS A 70 -14.33 -17.45 -8.22
CA LYS A 70 -15.75 -17.25 -8.54
C LYS A 70 -16.09 -17.74 -9.93
N ASP A 71 -15.28 -17.39 -10.93
CA ASP A 71 -15.48 -17.82 -12.31
C ASP A 71 -15.40 -19.34 -12.43
N LEU A 72 -14.43 -19.98 -11.76
CA LEU A 72 -14.28 -21.44 -11.76
C LEU A 72 -15.43 -22.13 -11.03
N LYS A 73 -15.80 -21.67 -9.84
CA LYS A 73 -16.96 -22.17 -9.08
C LYS A 73 -18.23 -22.11 -9.93
N ASN A 74 -18.47 -21.01 -10.63
CA ASN A 74 -19.63 -20.84 -11.50
C ASN A 74 -19.65 -21.81 -12.69
N ILE A 75 -18.49 -22.12 -13.27
CA ILE A 75 -18.38 -23.09 -14.36
C ILE A 75 -18.62 -24.50 -13.83
N LEU A 76 -17.94 -24.87 -12.75
CA LEU A 76 -18.07 -26.20 -12.15
C LEU A 76 -19.49 -26.49 -11.69
N SER A 77 -20.17 -25.50 -11.09
CA SER A 77 -21.56 -25.64 -10.61
C SER A 77 -22.59 -25.92 -11.73
N LYS A 78 -22.24 -25.71 -13.00
CA LYS A 78 -23.11 -26.05 -14.14
C LYS A 78 -23.04 -27.53 -14.53
N ILE A 79 -22.09 -28.28 -13.99
CA ILE A 79 -21.94 -29.70 -14.25
C ILE A 79 -22.96 -30.47 -13.42
N GLU A 80 -23.74 -31.33 -14.07
CA GLU A 80 -24.77 -32.12 -13.40
C GLU A 80 -24.13 -33.11 -12.41
N GLY A 81 -24.61 -33.13 -11.17
CA GLY A 81 -24.14 -34.04 -10.12
C GLY A 81 -22.96 -33.53 -9.28
N VAL A 82 -22.43 -32.32 -9.51
CA VAL A 82 -21.25 -31.80 -8.78
C VAL A 82 -21.56 -31.30 -7.36
N GLY A 83 -22.83 -31.02 -7.03
CA GLY A 83 -23.23 -30.52 -5.72
C GLY A 83 -22.71 -29.11 -5.42
N ASN A 84 -22.33 -28.85 -4.16
CA ASN A 84 -21.75 -27.57 -3.74
C ASN A 84 -20.23 -27.59 -3.96
N VAL A 85 -19.72 -26.61 -4.69
CA VAL A 85 -18.29 -26.47 -5.00
C VAL A 85 -17.72 -25.26 -4.27
N GLU A 86 -16.57 -25.42 -3.64
CA GLU A 86 -15.73 -24.34 -3.11
C GLU A 86 -14.37 -24.42 -3.79
N VAL A 87 -13.83 -23.27 -4.19
CA VAL A 87 -12.58 -23.22 -4.92
C VAL A 87 -11.66 -22.26 -4.19
N LEU A 88 -10.42 -22.69 -3.95
CA LEU A 88 -9.35 -21.85 -3.46
C LEU A 88 -8.19 -21.89 -4.45
N ILE A 89 -7.72 -20.73 -4.88
CA ILE A 89 -6.59 -20.57 -5.80
C ILE A 89 -5.43 -19.93 -5.04
N THR A 90 -4.28 -20.61 -5.07
CA THR A 90 -3.03 -20.07 -4.53
C THR A 90 -2.21 -19.48 -5.67
N LEU A 91 -1.83 -18.22 -5.55
CA LEU A 91 -0.95 -17.53 -6.49
C LEU A 91 0.52 -17.72 -6.09
N ASN A 92 1.42 -17.68 -7.07
CA ASN A 92 2.86 -17.84 -6.85
C ASN A 92 3.54 -16.54 -6.43
N SER A 93 2.99 -15.40 -6.86
CA SER A 93 3.52 -14.06 -6.64
C SER A 93 2.39 -13.03 -6.68
N ASP A 94 2.76 -11.75 -6.56
CA ASP A 94 1.90 -10.62 -6.88
C ASP A 94 2.03 -10.17 -8.34
N GLU A 95 1.27 -9.15 -8.73
CA GLU A 95 1.41 -8.45 -10.02
C GLU A 95 2.82 -7.87 -10.17
N GLU A 96 3.49 -8.19 -11.28
CA GLU A 96 4.79 -7.62 -11.61
C GLU A 96 4.61 -6.44 -12.58
N VAL A 97 5.16 -5.29 -12.20
CA VAL A 97 5.14 -4.07 -13.02
C VAL A 97 6.47 -3.89 -13.72
N VAL A 98 6.46 -3.95 -15.06
CA VAL A 98 7.67 -3.76 -15.87
C VAL A 98 7.76 -2.30 -16.29
N ALA A 99 8.72 -1.58 -15.72
CA ALA A 99 9.01 -0.19 -16.05
C ALA A 99 9.94 -0.07 -17.27
N ALA A 100 9.86 1.07 -17.97
CA ALA A 100 10.79 1.42 -19.03
C ALA A 100 12.17 1.72 -18.43
N MET A 101 13.21 1.13 -19.01
CA MET A 101 14.60 1.33 -18.61
C MET A 101 15.41 1.87 -19.77
N ASP A 102 16.26 2.85 -19.49
CA ASP A 102 17.34 3.30 -20.35
C ASP A 102 18.58 2.50 -19.98
N VAL A 103 19.04 1.64 -20.90
CA VAL A 103 20.13 0.68 -20.69
C VAL A 103 21.28 1.03 -21.62
N VAL A 104 22.43 1.35 -21.04
CA VAL A 104 23.67 1.59 -21.77
C VAL A 104 24.65 0.47 -21.46
N GLU A 105 24.85 -0.42 -22.44
CA GLU A 105 25.80 -1.53 -22.36
C GLU A 105 27.07 -1.21 -23.14
N SER A 106 28.23 -1.50 -22.56
CA SER A 106 29.52 -1.45 -23.25
C SER A 106 30.28 -2.75 -23.02
N SER A 107 30.89 -3.28 -24.09
CA SER A 107 31.68 -4.50 -24.05
C SER A 107 33.03 -4.25 -24.70
N THR A 108 34.10 -4.53 -23.97
CA THR A 108 35.50 -4.37 -24.42
C THR A 108 36.17 -5.74 -24.40
N THR A 109 36.57 -6.22 -25.57
CA THR A 109 37.37 -7.44 -25.71
C THR A 109 38.82 -7.08 -26.00
N THR A 110 39.72 -7.48 -25.10
CA THR A 110 41.16 -7.29 -25.24
C THR A 110 41.81 -8.62 -25.56
N ASN A 111 42.48 -8.69 -26.71
CA ASN A 111 43.30 -9.84 -27.12
C ASN A 111 44.78 -9.48 -26.98
N GLU A 112 45.46 -10.06 -25.99
CA GLU A 112 46.90 -9.94 -25.77
C GLU A 112 47.60 -11.16 -26.38
N LYS A 113 48.65 -10.92 -27.16
CA LYS A 113 49.55 -11.95 -27.67
C LYS A 113 50.95 -11.66 -27.16
N ASP A 114 51.50 -12.55 -26.35
CA ASP A 114 52.88 -12.39 -25.86
C ASP A 114 53.91 -12.83 -26.92
N SER A 115 55.16 -12.43 -26.73
CA SER A 115 56.28 -12.80 -27.61
C SER A 115 56.68 -14.28 -27.50
N SER A 116 56.15 -15.00 -26.51
CA SER A 116 56.40 -16.42 -26.25
C SER A 116 55.30 -17.33 -26.82
N GLY A 117 54.27 -16.76 -27.47
CA GLY A 117 53.17 -17.48 -28.11
C GLY A 117 51.88 -17.64 -27.28
N GLY A 118 51.83 -17.12 -26.06
CA GLY A 118 50.62 -17.08 -25.25
C GLY A 118 49.59 -16.10 -25.82
N ILE A 119 48.32 -16.51 -25.78
CA ILE A 119 47.17 -15.71 -26.20
C ILE A 119 46.25 -15.55 -24.98
N ARG A 120 45.93 -14.32 -24.62
CA ARG A 120 44.99 -14.00 -23.54
C ARG A 120 43.84 -13.16 -24.11
N GLU A 121 42.63 -13.65 -23.93
CA GLU A 121 41.41 -12.91 -24.22
C GLU A 121 40.81 -12.44 -22.90
N THR A 122 40.49 -11.15 -22.80
CA THR A 122 39.79 -10.56 -21.65
C THR A 122 38.55 -9.87 -22.17
N ILE A 123 37.37 -10.26 -21.69
CA ILE A 123 36.09 -9.63 -22.01
C ILE A 123 35.63 -8.86 -20.79
N GLN A 124 35.47 -7.55 -20.93
CA GLN A 124 34.94 -6.66 -19.91
C GLN A 124 33.59 -6.10 -20.36
N THR A 125 32.55 -6.34 -19.57
CA THR A 125 31.19 -5.85 -19.85
C THR A 125 30.76 -4.90 -18.73
N GLU A 126 30.27 -3.72 -19.10
CA GLU A 126 29.71 -2.72 -18.19
C GLU A 126 28.29 -2.36 -18.65
N SER A 127 27.33 -2.38 -17.71
CA SER A 127 25.92 -2.07 -17.97
C SER A 127 25.45 -0.98 -17.00
N ASN A 128 24.88 0.10 -17.53
CA ASN A 128 24.27 1.17 -16.75
C ASN A 128 22.77 1.23 -17.05
N ASN A 129 21.96 0.97 -16.02
CA ASN A 129 20.50 0.84 -16.16
C ASN A 129 19.82 1.95 -15.36
N ARG A 130 18.99 2.78 -16.01
CA ARG A 130 18.24 3.88 -15.39
C ARG A 130 16.75 3.72 -15.65
N VAL A 131 15.92 3.85 -14.62
CA VAL A 131 14.45 3.83 -14.78
C VAL A 131 13.98 5.14 -15.41
N VAL A 132 13.19 5.04 -16.48
CA VAL A 132 12.62 6.21 -17.17
C VAL A 132 11.40 6.68 -16.39
N THR A 133 11.38 7.97 -16.04
CA THR A 133 10.28 8.60 -15.31
C THR A 133 9.64 9.73 -16.12
N SER A 134 8.36 9.97 -15.89
CA SER A 134 7.58 11.08 -16.43
C SER A 134 6.79 11.76 -15.33
N GLN A 135 6.48 13.05 -15.47
CA GLN A 135 5.56 13.72 -14.56
C GLN A 135 4.13 13.17 -14.74
N ASP A 136 3.54 12.71 -13.65
CA ASP A 136 2.13 12.34 -13.61
C ASP A 136 1.21 13.56 -13.58
N THR A 137 -0.11 13.34 -13.59
CA THR A 137 -1.12 14.40 -13.52
C THR A 137 -1.10 15.23 -12.23
N SER A 138 -0.36 14.78 -11.23
CA SER A 138 -0.18 15.45 -9.93
C SER A 138 1.16 16.21 -9.86
N GLY A 139 1.94 16.22 -10.95
CA GLY A 139 3.26 16.87 -11.03
C GLY A 139 4.39 16.08 -10.38
N GLN A 140 4.15 14.83 -10.00
CA GLN A 140 5.15 13.96 -9.38
C GLN A 140 5.85 13.10 -10.43
N ASN A 141 7.15 12.88 -10.28
CA ASN A 141 7.88 11.97 -11.16
C ASN A 141 7.47 10.52 -10.85
N ALA A 142 6.89 9.83 -11.83
CA ALA A 142 6.49 8.43 -11.76
C ALA A 142 7.15 7.62 -12.88
N PRO A 143 7.48 6.33 -12.66
CA PRO A 143 8.06 5.48 -13.69
C PRO A 143 7.07 5.23 -14.84
N ILE A 144 7.58 5.15 -16.07
CA ILE A 144 6.77 4.76 -17.22
C ILE A 144 6.59 3.24 -17.18
N VAL A 145 5.36 2.76 -17.05
CA VAL A 145 5.03 1.32 -17.06
C VAL A 145 4.81 0.83 -18.48
N LEU A 146 5.57 -0.19 -18.90
CA LEU A 146 5.44 -0.82 -20.22
C LEU A 146 4.37 -1.92 -20.23
N LYS A 147 4.35 -2.76 -19.20
CA LYS A 147 3.38 -3.85 -19.05
C LYS A 147 3.22 -4.25 -17.59
N ARG A 148 2.11 -4.93 -17.30
CA ARG A 148 1.85 -5.60 -16.03
C ARG A 148 1.67 -7.09 -16.29
N ILE A 149 2.36 -7.91 -15.50
CA ILE A 149 2.32 -9.36 -15.61
C ILE A 149 1.47 -9.87 -14.46
N MET A 150 0.38 -10.55 -14.78
CA MET A 150 -0.47 -11.18 -13.78
C MET A 150 0.27 -12.36 -13.13
N PRO A 151 0.01 -12.63 -11.85
CA PRO A 151 0.70 -13.70 -11.14
C PRO A 151 0.33 -15.08 -11.67
N GLU A 152 1.30 -15.99 -11.63
CA GLU A 152 1.08 -17.39 -12.00
C GLU A 152 0.30 -18.14 -10.91
N ILE A 153 -0.54 -19.09 -11.32
CA ILE A 153 -1.28 -19.96 -10.40
C ILE A 153 -0.35 -21.07 -9.91
N ARG A 154 -0.11 -21.13 -8.59
CA ARG A 154 0.67 -22.19 -7.95
C ARG A 154 -0.14 -23.45 -7.75
N GLY A 155 -1.42 -23.32 -7.41
CA GLY A 155 -2.28 -24.46 -7.13
C GLY A 155 -3.74 -24.09 -7.00
N VAL A 156 -4.60 -25.10 -7.18
CA VAL A 156 -6.04 -24.97 -7.06
C VAL A 156 -6.55 -26.14 -6.21
N ILE A 157 -7.42 -25.83 -5.25
CA ILE A 157 -8.18 -26.82 -4.47
C ILE A 157 -9.66 -26.63 -4.78
N VAL A 158 -10.37 -27.75 -4.95
CA VAL A 158 -11.79 -27.85 -5.31
C VAL A 158 -12.48 -28.86 -4.39
#